data_AF-A0A7Y5FIZ7-F1
#
_entry.id   AF-A0A7Y5FIZ7-F1
#
_cell.length_a   1.000
_cell.length_b   1.000
_cell.length_c   1.000
_cell.angle_alpha   90.00
_cell.angle_beta   90.00
_cell.angle_gamma   90.00
#
_symmetry.space_group_name_H-M   'P 1'
#
loop_
_entity.id
_entity.type
_entity.pdbx_description
1 polymer ?
#
loop_
_entity_poly.entity_id
_entity_poly.type
_entity_poly.pdbx_seq_one_letter_code
_entity_poly.pdbx_strand_id
1 'polypeptide(L)'
;MLDIRDNPISGCQNGIGILVGRASFATSGTATIKNNEVASYQKGGIVVSNTGSDATIEDNIVTGAGAVTFIAQNGIQVSAGATGTINRNTINGHSYTPFTYVSTGMLLYGSNANTDENVLNENQVGIYHINGSGTHQKNSVSATAVGTGSPGFWGMVVDPGDVLRTTPSPFEDGGSSVSLGKGGIGSTLAATYTYLLDQNVVNSDGSAGGVGIEADALGTDVVNFTATTNTVSNWEYGIYLYKDAGATLNANIIDCNQIFGNTAYGLYNSTGVDANAVGNWWGAGNGPSGNGPGSGDAVSENVTFAPWGTDASCGGSLSHNFVFLADYVSIERSKQIPSQGDIHSNGKIDFLRGDPTVFEGNLTAVGKITIGKENTIDGYAHSAGIVSVHP
;
A
#
# COMPACT_ATOMS: atom_id res chain seq x y z
N MET A 1 24.89 7.72 8.44
CA MET A 1 25.03 6.87 9.63
C MET A 1 25.40 5.48 9.20
N LEU A 2 26.51 4.97 9.73
CA LEU A 2 27.15 3.72 9.29
C LEU A 2 27.51 2.87 10.50
N ASP A 3 27.55 1.55 10.31
CA ASP A 3 28.10 0.57 11.26
C ASP A 3 27.43 0.56 12.65
N ILE A 4 26.12 0.80 12.70
CA ILE A 4 25.32 0.63 13.93
C ILE A 4 24.96 -0.86 14.08
N ARG A 5 25.92 -1.65 14.58
CA ARG A 5 25.84 -3.11 14.66
C ARG A 5 26.81 -3.68 15.70
N ASP A 6 26.57 -4.94 16.08
CA ASP A 6 27.51 -5.70 16.89
C ASP A 6 28.74 -6.09 16.06
N ASN A 7 29.87 -6.29 16.73
CA ASN A 7 31.07 -6.89 16.15
C ASN A 7 31.60 -8.01 17.07
N PRO A 8 31.46 -9.29 16.69
CA PRO A 8 30.99 -9.80 15.40
C PRO A 8 29.48 -9.59 15.17
N ILE A 9 29.07 -9.54 13.89
CA ILE A 9 27.65 -9.43 13.50
C ILE A 9 26.88 -10.69 13.90
N SER A 10 25.62 -10.51 14.33
CA SER A 10 24.77 -11.60 14.83
C SER A 10 23.30 -11.38 14.48
N GLY A 11 22.44 -12.33 14.87
CA GLY A 11 20.97 -12.20 14.77
C GLY A 11 20.31 -11.44 15.93
N CYS A 12 21.09 -10.85 16.83
CA CYS A 12 20.54 -9.99 17.89
C CYS A 12 19.74 -8.84 17.27
N GLN A 13 18.57 -8.54 17.84
CA GLN A 13 17.63 -7.52 17.32
C GLN A 13 18.08 -6.08 17.65
N ASN A 14 19.39 -5.84 17.62
CA ASN A 14 20.02 -4.55 17.88
C ASN A 14 20.44 -3.88 16.58
N GLY A 15 20.92 -2.65 16.69
CA GLY A 15 21.51 -1.93 15.57
C GLY A 15 20.46 -1.27 14.69
N ILE A 16 19.77 -0.29 15.27
CA ILE A 16 18.86 0.61 14.57
C ILE A 16 19.64 1.87 14.22
N GLY A 17 19.64 2.27 12.94
CA GLY A 17 20.27 3.52 12.52
C GLY A 17 19.61 4.72 13.19
N ILE A 18 18.40 5.08 12.79
CA ILE A 18 17.62 6.17 13.39
C ILE A 18 16.40 5.58 14.08
N LEU A 19 16.15 5.94 15.34
CA LEU A 19 14.96 5.55 16.09
C LEU A 19 14.21 6.78 16.60
N VAL A 20 12.93 6.91 16.24
CA VAL A 20 12.03 8.01 16.62
C VAL A 20 10.85 7.44 17.42
N GLY A 21 10.85 7.69 18.72
CA GLY A 21 9.93 7.04 19.65
C GLY A 21 10.14 5.52 19.72
N ARG A 22 9.52 4.89 20.72
CA ARG A 22 9.68 3.46 20.98
C ARG A 22 8.56 2.94 21.87
N ALA A 23 7.73 2.06 21.32
CA ALA A 23 6.55 1.55 22.01
C ALA A 23 6.92 0.82 23.31
N SER A 24 7.97 -0.01 23.31
CA SER A 24 8.38 -0.77 24.49
C SER A 24 8.87 0.09 25.66
N PHE A 25 9.29 1.33 25.39
CA PHE A 25 9.69 2.31 26.40
C PHE A 25 8.64 3.40 26.62
N ALA A 26 7.47 3.29 25.98
CA ALA A 26 6.41 4.27 26.01
C ALA A 26 6.88 5.70 25.70
N THR A 27 7.86 5.83 24.78
CA THR A 27 8.37 7.14 24.34
C THR A 27 7.81 7.49 22.99
N SER A 28 7.53 8.77 22.77
CA SER A 28 7.19 9.32 21.47
C SER A 28 8.23 10.35 21.02
N GLY A 29 8.28 10.62 19.73
CA GLY A 29 9.15 11.65 19.17
C GLY A 29 8.68 12.14 17.81
N THR A 30 9.12 13.34 17.44
CA THR A 30 8.88 13.89 16.09
C THR A 30 10.22 14.20 15.44
N ALA A 31 10.38 13.82 14.18
CA ALA A 31 11.63 14.08 13.45
C ALA A 31 11.40 14.41 11.97
N THR A 32 12.30 15.23 11.42
CA THR A 32 12.52 15.33 9.98
C THR A 32 13.84 14.64 9.66
N ILE A 33 13.77 13.55 8.90
CA ILE A 33 14.92 12.72 8.53
C ILE A 33 15.11 12.88 7.04
N LYS A 34 16.06 13.74 6.65
CA LYS A 34 16.26 14.13 5.26
C LYS A 34 17.71 14.10 4.82
N ASN A 35 17.97 13.66 3.59
CA ASN A 35 19.30 13.65 2.95
C ASN A 35 20.35 12.84 3.73
N ASN A 36 19.95 11.69 4.31
CA ASN A 36 20.86 10.82 5.03
C ASN A 36 21.23 9.59 4.19
N GLU A 37 22.46 9.12 4.35
CA GLU A 37 22.85 7.76 3.98
C GLU A 37 22.84 6.89 5.25
N VAL A 38 22.06 5.80 5.25
CA VAL A 38 21.93 4.87 6.36
C VAL A 38 22.25 3.47 5.84
N ALA A 39 23.38 2.91 6.27
CA ALA A 39 23.85 1.62 5.78
C ALA A 39 24.65 0.86 6.84
N SER A 40 24.89 -0.43 6.61
CA SER A 40 25.65 -1.29 7.53
C SER A 40 25.10 -1.31 8.97
N TYR A 41 23.79 -1.08 9.14
CA TYR A 41 23.08 -1.33 10.39
C TYR A 41 22.73 -2.82 10.50
N GLN A 42 22.44 -3.29 11.72
CA GLN A 42 22.15 -4.71 11.96
C GLN A 42 20.67 -5.05 11.77
N LYS A 43 19.73 -4.35 12.41
CA LYS A 43 18.29 -4.70 12.36
C LYS A 43 17.45 -3.76 11.51
N GLY A 44 17.54 -2.46 11.74
CA GLY A 44 16.65 -1.47 11.13
C GLY A 44 17.40 -0.22 10.67
N GLY A 45 17.06 0.30 9.50
CA GLY A 45 17.65 1.55 9.01
C GLY A 45 17.07 2.75 9.75
N ILE A 46 15.80 3.03 9.50
CA ILE A 46 15.02 4.09 10.15
C ILE A 46 13.78 3.45 10.76
N VAL A 47 13.54 3.71 12.04
CA VAL A 47 12.36 3.20 12.75
C VAL A 47 11.62 4.35 13.42
N VAL A 48 10.32 4.44 13.18
CA VAL A 48 9.38 5.32 13.87
C VAL A 48 8.37 4.44 14.56
N SER A 49 8.29 4.51 15.89
CA SER A 49 7.46 3.60 16.68
C SER A 49 6.74 4.35 17.78
N ASN A 50 5.61 3.77 18.22
CA ASN A 50 4.70 4.25 19.26
C ASN A 50 3.71 5.32 18.80
N THR A 51 2.50 5.22 19.34
CA THR A 51 1.46 6.22 19.22
C THR A 51 1.98 7.59 19.67
N GLY A 52 1.73 8.61 18.84
CA GLY A 52 2.20 9.97 19.06
C GLY A 52 3.61 10.24 18.53
N SER A 53 4.29 9.24 17.98
CA SER A 53 5.49 9.48 17.16
C SER A 53 5.11 9.82 15.72
N ASP A 54 5.87 10.71 15.12
CA ASP A 54 5.70 11.14 13.74
C ASP A 54 7.04 11.41 13.07
N ALA A 55 7.18 11.06 11.80
CA ALA A 55 8.35 11.48 11.04
C ALA A 55 8.06 11.82 9.59
N THR A 56 8.75 12.86 9.11
CA THR A 56 8.92 13.13 7.68
C THR A 56 10.26 12.53 7.24
N ILE A 57 10.22 11.53 6.37
CA ILE A 57 11.40 10.76 5.93
C ILE A 57 11.58 10.97 4.44
N GLU A 58 12.54 11.82 4.06
CA GLU A 58 12.69 12.27 2.68
C GLU A 58 14.10 12.17 2.12
N ASP A 59 14.22 11.81 0.84
CA ASP A 59 15.49 11.96 0.11
C ASP A 59 16.67 11.22 0.79
N ASN A 60 16.39 10.12 1.50
CA ASN A 60 17.41 9.30 2.15
C ASN A 60 17.81 8.09 1.29
N ILE A 61 19.03 7.61 1.46
CA ILE A 61 19.52 6.35 0.92
C ILE A 61 19.64 5.35 2.07
N VAL A 62 18.87 4.27 2.02
CA VAL A 62 18.82 3.23 3.06
C VAL A 62 19.21 1.89 2.46
N THR A 63 20.39 1.37 2.83
CA THR A 63 20.97 0.18 2.21
C THR A 63 21.15 -0.94 3.24
N GLY A 64 20.43 -2.05 3.03
CA GLY A 64 20.57 -3.29 3.77
C GLY A 64 21.79 -4.10 3.34
N ALA A 65 22.00 -5.25 3.99
CA ALA A 65 23.15 -6.13 3.78
C ALA A 65 23.02 -7.05 2.55
N GLY A 66 21.92 -6.95 1.79
CA GLY A 66 21.55 -7.89 0.74
C GLY A 66 20.95 -9.18 1.31
N ALA A 67 21.08 -10.27 0.56
CA ALA A 67 20.65 -11.60 0.96
C ALA A 67 21.53 -12.15 2.10
N VAL A 68 20.97 -12.27 3.32
CA VAL A 68 21.69 -12.69 4.52
C VAL A 68 20.98 -13.78 5.30
N THR A 69 21.76 -14.55 6.08
CA THR A 69 21.25 -15.68 6.89
C THR A 69 21.10 -15.37 8.38
N PHE A 70 21.53 -14.20 8.84
CA PHE A 70 21.67 -13.93 10.27
C PHE A 70 20.55 -13.07 10.87
N ILE A 71 19.89 -12.21 10.09
CA ILE A 71 18.82 -11.34 10.59
C ILE A 71 17.87 -10.89 9.47
N ALA A 72 16.59 -10.79 9.78
CA ALA A 72 15.61 -10.14 8.90
C ALA A 72 15.64 -8.63 9.12
N GLN A 73 16.11 -7.89 8.12
CA GLN A 73 16.30 -6.44 8.19
C GLN A 73 15.09 -5.67 7.68
N ASN A 74 14.82 -4.51 8.27
CA ASN A 74 13.84 -3.56 7.74
C ASN A 74 14.55 -2.26 7.37
N GLY A 75 14.34 -1.74 6.16
CA GLY A 75 14.92 -0.47 5.74
C GLY A 75 14.31 0.69 6.51
N ILE A 76 13.04 0.99 6.22
CA ILE A 76 12.22 1.95 6.95
C ILE A 76 11.07 1.21 7.61
N GLN A 77 10.90 1.39 8.92
CA GLN A 77 9.77 0.86 9.67
C GLN A 77 8.97 2.00 10.28
N VAL A 78 7.66 2.01 10.06
CA VAL A 78 6.70 2.80 10.84
C VAL A 78 5.81 1.78 11.54
N SER A 79 5.69 1.85 12.87
CA SER A 79 4.94 0.84 13.61
C SER A 79 4.23 1.37 14.86
N ALA A 80 3.36 0.53 15.41
CA ALA A 80 2.75 0.70 16.73
C ALA A 80 2.01 2.04 16.90
N GLY A 81 1.17 2.40 15.93
CA GLY A 81 0.36 3.61 15.95
C GLY A 81 1.11 4.90 15.64
N ALA A 82 2.41 4.82 15.28
CA ALA A 82 3.13 5.96 14.74
C ALA A 82 2.57 6.39 13.37
N THR A 83 2.87 7.62 12.98
CA THR A 83 2.60 8.13 11.62
C THR A 83 3.90 8.43 10.88
N GLY A 84 3.86 8.35 9.56
CA GLY A 84 5.02 8.64 8.73
C GLY A 84 4.65 9.10 7.34
N THR A 85 5.38 10.11 6.84
CA THR A 85 5.38 10.50 5.43
C THR A 85 6.73 10.12 4.84
N ILE A 86 6.74 9.17 3.90
CA ILE A 86 7.96 8.54 3.37
C ILE A 86 8.07 8.88 1.90
N ASN A 87 8.91 9.86 1.54
CA ASN A 87 8.96 10.38 0.18
C ASN A 87 10.37 10.32 -0.44
N ARG A 88 10.47 9.95 -1.72
CA ARG A 88 11.72 10.10 -2.50
C ARG A 88 12.96 9.43 -1.87
N ASN A 89 12.78 8.37 -1.11
CA ASN A 89 13.90 7.60 -0.56
C ASN A 89 14.35 6.53 -1.56
N THR A 90 15.63 6.19 -1.53
CA THR A 90 16.19 5.03 -2.23
C THR A 90 16.48 3.92 -1.20
N ILE A 91 15.84 2.76 -1.33
CA ILE A 91 15.87 1.70 -0.31
C ILE A 91 16.25 0.37 -0.97
N ASN A 92 17.41 -0.19 -0.59
CA ASN A 92 18.00 -1.30 -1.33
C ASN A 92 18.40 -2.48 -0.45
N GLY A 93 18.23 -3.70 -0.97
CA GLY A 93 18.99 -4.87 -0.53
C GLY A 93 18.61 -5.41 0.85
N HIS A 94 17.33 -5.72 1.07
CA HIS A 94 16.85 -6.33 2.31
C HIS A 94 16.30 -7.73 2.04
N SER A 95 17.05 -8.80 2.35
CA SER A 95 16.55 -10.16 2.17
C SER A 95 17.07 -11.14 3.23
N TYR A 96 16.17 -11.96 3.76
CA TYR A 96 16.48 -12.99 4.74
C TYR A 96 16.29 -14.38 4.14
N THR A 97 17.41 -15.04 3.85
CA THR A 97 17.45 -16.30 3.10
C THR A 97 17.06 -17.57 3.85
N PRO A 98 16.90 -17.58 5.19
CA PRO A 98 16.26 -18.71 5.87
C PRO A 98 14.75 -18.77 5.63
N PHE A 99 14.14 -17.69 5.11
CA PHE A 99 12.73 -17.62 4.72
C PHE A 99 11.72 -17.93 5.83
N THR A 100 12.16 -18.00 7.09
CA THR A 100 11.27 -18.14 8.26
C THR A 100 10.59 -16.82 8.64
N TYR A 101 11.13 -15.71 8.13
CA TYR A 101 10.59 -14.36 8.14
C TYR A 101 10.95 -13.70 6.81
N VAL A 102 10.34 -12.56 6.51
CA VAL A 102 10.79 -11.67 5.43
C VAL A 102 11.51 -10.44 5.96
N SER A 103 12.53 -10.03 5.22
CA SER A 103 13.09 -8.68 5.30
C SER A 103 12.29 -7.74 4.40
N THR A 104 12.24 -6.45 4.75
CA THR A 104 11.42 -5.47 4.03
C THR A 104 12.22 -4.22 3.68
N GLY A 105 11.99 -3.64 2.50
CA GLY A 105 12.43 -2.28 2.23
C GLY A 105 11.68 -1.30 3.13
N MET A 106 10.36 -1.38 3.13
CA MET A 106 9.47 -0.60 3.97
C MET A 106 8.46 -1.48 4.69
N LEU A 107 8.42 -1.41 6.02
CA LEU A 107 7.46 -2.10 6.88
C LEU A 107 6.57 -1.08 7.60
N LEU A 108 5.30 -1.02 7.23
CA LEU A 108 4.27 -0.17 7.84
C LEU A 108 3.37 -1.10 8.64
N TYR A 109 3.55 -1.17 9.96
CA TYR A 109 3.05 -2.26 10.79
C TYR A 109 2.19 -1.75 11.95
N GLY A 110 0.87 -1.84 11.81
CA GLY A 110 -0.08 -1.29 12.77
C GLY A 110 -0.05 0.25 12.80
N SER A 111 0.16 0.88 11.64
CA SER A 111 0.36 2.33 11.49
C SER A 111 -0.23 2.82 10.17
N ASN A 112 -0.85 3.99 10.16
CA ASN A 112 -1.20 4.66 8.91
C ASN A 112 0.03 5.38 8.35
N ALA A 113 0.37 5.14 7.09
CA ALA A 113 1.51 5.76 6.44
C ALA A 113 1.33 5.88 4.93
N ASN A 114 1.83 6.98 4.39
CA ASN A 114 1.79 7.28 2.96
C ASN A 114 3.20 7.21 2.37
N THR A 115 3.29 6.79 1.11
CA THR A 115 4.57 6.58 0.43
C THR A 115 4.52 7.18 -0.97
N ASP A 116 5.41 8.12 -1.27
CA ASP A 116 5.41 8.87 -2.53
C ASP A 116 6.80 8.87 -3.18
N GLU A 117 6.88 8.53 -4.46
CA GLU A 117 8.09 8.67 -5.28
C GLU A 117 9.34 7.95 -4.74
N ASN A 118 9.18 6.89 -3.94
CA ASN A 118 10.32 6.11 -3.43
C ASN A 118 10.83 5.12 -4.50
N VAL A 119 12.12 4.82 -4.46
CA VAL A 119 12.78 3.80 -5.28
C VAL A 119 13.22 2.64 -4.39
N LEU A 120 12.69 1.45 -4.60
CA LEU A 120 12.94 0.26 -3.82
C LEU A 120 13.50 -0.85 -4.71
N ASN A 121 14.74 -1.30 -4.45
CA ASN A 121 15.39 -2.33 -5.27
C ASN A 121 15.87 -3.52 -4.45
N GLU A 122 15.60 -4.72 -4.94
CA GLU A 122 16.12 -5.99 -4.40
C GLU A 122 15.85 -6.15 -2.90
N ASN A 123 14.64 -5.74 -2.50
CA ASN A 123 14.09 -6.03 -1.20
C ASN A 123 13.18 -7.26 -1.34
N GLN A 124 13.28 -8.22 -0.41
CA GLN A 124 12.47 -9.44 -0.41
C GLN A 124 10.98 -9.12 -0.35
N VAL A 125 10.59 -8.09 0.41
CA VAL A 125 9.34 -7.35 0.20
C VAL A 125 9.70 -5.87 0.02
N GLY A 126 9.26 -5.24 -1.06
CA GLY A 126 9.46 -3.80 -1.28
C GLY A 126 8.71 -2.98 -0.23
N ILE A 127 7.39 -2.90 -0.36
CA ILE A 127 6.50 -2.19 0.57
C ILE A 127 5.57 -3.20 1.22
N TYR A 128 5.57 -3.28 2.56
CA TYR A 128 4.65 -4.12 3.30
C TYR A 128 3.81 -3.27 4.25
N HIS A 129 2.51 -3.14 3.97
CA HIS A 129 1.56 -2.40 4.80
C HIS A 129 0.56 -3.32 5.49
N ILE A 130 0.65 -3.39 6.81
CA ILE A 130 -0.11 -4.30 7.66
C ILE A 130 -0.88 -3.53 8.72
N ASN A 131 -2.13 -3.90 8.93
CA ASN A 131 -2.98 -3.36 10.01
C ASN A 131 -3.03 -1.83 10.04
N GLY A 132 -2.98 -1.18 8.87
CA GLY A 132 -2.99 0.27 8.68
C GLY A 132 -3.63 0.65 7.34
N SER A 133 -3.92 1.94 7.14
CA SER A 133 -4.41 2.49 5.88
C SER A 133 -3.43 3.50 5.30
N GLY A 134 -3.36 3.61 3.98
CA GLY A 134 -2.44 4.52 3.34
C GLY A 134 -2.56 4.61 1.83
N THR A 135 -1.96 5.68 1.29
CA THR A 135 -1.76 5.91 -0.13
C THR A 135 -0.31 5.63 -0.49
N HIS A 136 -0.11 4.75 -1.46
CA HIS A 136 1.19 4.39 -2.02
C HIS A 136 1.20 4.80 -3.48
N GLN A 137 1.91 5.87 -3.80
CA GLN A 137 1.88 6.46 -5.12
C GLN A 137 3.25 6.71 -5.72
N LYS A 138 3.36 6.56 -7.03
CA LYS A 138 4.58 6.87 -7.82
C LYS A 138 5.85 6.16 -7.34
N ASN A 139 5.73 5.09 -6.58
CA ASN A 139 6.89 4.34 -6.12
C ASN A 139 7.39 3.47 -7.28
N SER A 140 8.71 3.37 -7.42
CA SER A 140 9.37 2.42 -8.30
C SER A 140 9.88 1.27 -7.47
N VAL A 141 9.33 0.07 -7.69
CA VAL A 141 9.67 -1.14 -6.93
C VAL A 141 10.17 -2.20 -7.88
N SER A 142 11.36 -2.73 -7.61
CA SER A 142 11.92 -3.85 -8.37
C SER A 142 12.61 -4.88 -7.49
N ALA A 143 12.44 -6.15 -7.83
CA ALA A 143 13.13 -7.25 -7.17
C ALA A 143 13.25 -8.43 -8.13
N THR A 144 14.25 -9.28 -7.94
CA THR A 144 14.43 -10.52 -8.70
C THR A 144 14.70 -11.68 -7.75
N ALA A 145 14.47 -12.92 -8.20
CA ALA A 145 14.85 -14.09 -7.39
C ALA A 145 16.36 -14.14 -7.13
N VAL A 146 17.17 -13.66 -8.09
CA VAL A 146 18.63 -13.60 -7.95
C VAL A 146 19.06 -12.52 -6.97
N GLY A 147 18.53 -11.31 -7.08
CA GLY A 147 18.93 -10.19 -6.22
C GLY A 147 18.45 -10.34 -4.78
N THR A 148 17.27 -10.91 -4.59
CA THR A 148 16.78 -11.26 -3.25
C THR A 148 17.37 -12.58 -2.73
N GLY A 149 17.83 -13.46 -3.61
CA GLY A 149 18.21 -14.83 -3.24
C GLY A 149 17.05 -15.63 -2.64
N SER A 150 15.80 -15.27 -2.97
CA SER A 150 14.58 -15.81 -2.35
C SER A 150 13.72 -16.57 -3.35
N PRO A 151 13.14 -17.74 -2.99
CA PRO A 151 12.18 -18.46 -3.81
C PRO A 151 10.77 -17.86 -3.74
N GLY A 152 10.57 -16.83 -2.91
CA GLY A 152 9.34 -16.03 -2.83
C GLY A 152 9.70 -14.59 -2.49
N PHE A 153 9.22 -13.64 -3.28
CA PHE A 153 9.56 -12.22 -3.12
C PHE A 153 8.44 -11.34 -3.69
N TRP A 154 8.33 -10.11 -3.16
CA TRP A 154 7.18 -9.26 -3.39
C TRP A 154 7.57 -7.81 -3.70
N GLY A 155 6.85 -7.20 -4.64
CA GLY A 155 6.91 -5.77 -4.83
C GLY A 155 6.20 -5.03 -3.69
N MET A 156 4.88 -5.17 -3.62
CA MET A 156 4.03 -4.52 -2.63
C MET A 156 3.05 -5.52 -2.03
N VAL A 157 2.88 -5.49 -0.72
CA VAL A 157 1.91 -6.32 0.00
C VAL A 157 1.08 -5.43 0.91
N VAL A 158 -0.25 -5.57 0.80
CA VAL A 158 -1.21 -5.02 1.75
C VAL A 158 -1.92 -6.17 2.44
N ASP A 159 -1.78 -6.26 3.76
CA ASP A 159 -2.17 -7.45 4.52
C ASP A 159 -2.64 -7.05 5.92
N PRO A 160 -3.93 -6.78 6.10
CA PRO A 160 -4.51 -6.69 7.43
C PRO A 160 -4.85 -8.09 7.94
N GLY A 161 -4.41 -8.36 9.16
CA GLY A 161 -4.64 -9.64 9.82
C GLY A 161 -3.72 -9.87 11.01
N ASP A 162 -4.15 -10.81 11.86
CA ASP A 162 -3.35 -11.28 13.00
C ASP A 162 -2.46 -12.48 12.62
N VAL A 163 -2.81 -13.23 11.58
CA VAL A 163 -2.06 -14.39 11.07
C VAL A 163 -1.64 -14.13 9.64
N LEU A 164 -0.47 -13.51 9.47
CA LEU A 164 0.03 -13.06 8.17
C LEU A 164 0.48 -14.23 7.31
N ARG A 165 0.20 -14.16 6.00
CA ARG A 165 0.70 -15.16 5.03
C ARG A 165 2.19 -15.05 4.81
N THR A 166 2.72 -13.84 4.96
CA THR A 166 4.15 -13.53 4.89
C THR A 166 4.57 -12.90 6.21
N THR A 167 5.35 -13.58 7.05
CA THR A 167 5.64 -13.07 8.40
C THR A 167 6.81 -12.06 8.39
N PRO A 168 6.59 -10.75 8.64
CA PRO A 168 7.67 -9.78 8.77
C PRO A 168 8.36 -9.92 10.12
N SER A 169 9.49 -9.23 10.30
CA SER A 169 10.20 -9.17 11.57
C SER A 169 10.33 -7.72 12.05
N PRO A 170 9.26 -7.09 12.58
CA PRO A 170 9.34 -5.72 13.09
C PRO A 170 10.34 -5.61 14.25
N PHE A 171 11.03 -4.48 14.33
CA PHE A 171 11.75 -4.10 15.54
C PHE A 171 10.72 -3.66 16.59
N GLU A 172 10.53 -4.47 17.63
CA GLU A 172 9.83 -4.09 18.86
C GLU A 172 10.66 -4.61 20.03
N ASP A 173 11.19 -3.68 20.82
CA ASP A 173 12.31 -3.96 21.70
C ASP A 173 11.78 -4.39 23.09
N GLY A 174 11.19 -5.58 23.15
CA GLY A 174 10.58 -6.17 24.34
C GLY A 174 9.93 -7.52 24.02
N GLY A 175 10.45 -8.60 24.63
CA GLY A 175 10.17 -9.99 24.28
C GLY A 175 8.69 -10.34 24.02
N SER A 176 8.52 -11.20 23.01
CA SER A 176 7.28 -11.54 22.31
C SER A 176 6.94 -10.48 21.26
N SER A 177 6.88 -10.90 20.00
CA SER A 177 6.06 -10.27 18.99
C SER A 177 4.71 -9.91 19.62
N VAL A 178 4.56 -8.69 20.12
CA VAL A 178 3.24 -8.15 20.38
C VAL A 178 2.65 -8.15 18.99
N SER A 179 1.70 -9.06 18.71
CA SER A 179 0.79 -8.85 17.60
C SER A 179 0.28 -7.44 17.81
N LEU A 180 0.75 -6.50 16.99
CA LEU A 180 0.17 -5.18 16.96
C LEU A 180 -1.19 -5.41 16.33
N GLY A 181 -2.14 -5.78 17.20
CA GLY A 181 -3.51 -5.96 16.83
C GLY A 181 -4.00 -4.67 16.19
N LYS A 182 -5.02 -4.85 15.36
CA LYS A 182 -5.68 -3.84 14.54
C LYS A 182 -5.56 -2.40 15.07
N GLY A 183 -4.96 -1.51 14.27
CA GLY A 183 -4.84 -0.09 14.60
C GLY A 183 -3.82 0.25 15.70
N GLY A 184 -2.85 -0.64 15.96
CA GLY A 184 -1.84 -0.46 17.03
C GLY A 184 -2.37 -0.74 18.44
N ILE A 185 -3.62 -1.20 18.58
CA ILE A 185 -4.30 -1.41 19.87
C ILE A 185 -5.01 -2.76 19.86
N GLY A 186 -4.28 -3.89 19.83
CA GLY A 186 -4.71 -5.22 20.33
C GLY A 186 -6.19 -5.65 20.16
N SER A 187 -6.89 -5.20 19.12
CA SER A 187 -8.34 -5.26 19.02
C SER A 187 -8.76 -6.47 18.22
N THR A 188 -9.74 -7.22 18.72
CA THR A 188 -10.32 -8.40 18.05
C THR A 188 -11.54 -8.07 17.19
N LEU A 189 -12.01 -6.81 17.20
CA LEU A 189 -13.13 -6.37 16.38
C LEU A 189 -12.71 -6.26 14.91
N ALA A 190 -13.61 -6.58 13.98
CA ALA A 190 -13.36 -6.34 12.55
C ALA A 190 -13.03 -4.86 12.31
N ALA A 191 -11.92 -4.60 11.63
CA ALA A 191 -11.50 -3.26 11.22
C ALA A 191 -11.61 -3.12 9.71
N THR A 192 -11.73 -1.88 9.26
CA THR A 192 -11.71 -1.53 7.84
C THR A 192 -10.39 -0.86 7.51
N TYR A 193 -9.67 -1.40 6.54
CA TYR A 193 -8.42 -0.85 6.02
C TYR A 193 -8.57 -0.41 4.59
N THR A 194 -8.01 0.74 4.24
CA THR A 194 -8.05 1.27 2.87
C THR A 194 -6.64 1.45 2.35
N TYR A 195 -6.37 0.81 1.20
CA TYR A 195 -5.10 0.88 0.51
C TYR A 195 -5.32 1.44 -0.89
N LEU A 196 -4.65 2.55 -1.18
CA LEU A 196 -4.72 3.23 -2.48
C LEU A 196 -3.36 3.13 -3.16
N LEU A 197 -3.28 2.40 -4.26
CA LEU A 197 -2.06 2.25 -5.06
C LEU A 197 -2.22 2.98 -6.38
N ASP A 198 -1.46 4.04 -6.61
CA ASP A 198 -1.59 4.86 -7.83
C ASP A 198 -0.25 5.20 -8.50
N GLN A 199 -0.16 5.10 -9.82
CA GLN A 199 1.03 5.48 -10.60
C GLN A 199 2.33 4.77 -10.17
N ASN A 200 2.27 3.62 -9.48
CA ASN A 200 3.47 2.88 -9.11
C ASN A 200 4.01 2.11 -10.32
N VAL A 201 5.33 1.95 -10.38
CA VAL A 201 6.01 1.08 -11.34
C VAL A 201 6.58 -0.10 -10.58
N VAL A 202 5.96 -1.27 -10.73
CA VAL A 202 6.29 -2.50 -10.02
C VAL A 202 6.78 -3.53 -11.04
N ASN A 203 8.09 -3.71 -11.15
CA ASN A 203 8.71 -4.51 -12.22
C ASN A 203 9.66 -5.58 -11.68
N SER A 204 9.67 -6.76 -12.29
CA SER A 204 10.65 -7.81 -12.01
C SER A 204 11.28 -8.38 -13.30
N ASP A 205 11.68 -9.64 -13.32
CA ASP A 205 12.38 -10.34 -14.40
C ASP A 205 11.70 -11.65 -14.86
N GLY A 206 10.48 -11.90 -14.36
CA GLY A 206 9.69 -13.09 -14.65
C GLY A 206 10.12 -14.32 -13.83
N SER A 207 10.96 -14.14 -12.80
CA SER A 207 11.37 -15.24 -11.94
C SER A 207 10.18 -15.81 -11.15
N ALA A 208 10.16 -17.15 -11.02
CA ALA A 208 9.18 -17.85 -10.21
C ALA A 208 9.26 -17.43 -8.73
N GLY A 209 8.11 -17.45 -8.06
CA GLY A 209 7.91 -17.00 -6.68
C GLY A 209 7.66 -15.50 -6.53
N GLY A 210 7.74 -14.73 -7.61
CA GLY A 210 7.59 -13.28 -7.60
C GLY A 210 6.13 -12.84 -7.67
N VAL A 211 5.70 -11.98 -6.75
CA VAL A 211 4.39 -11.32 -6.80
C VAL A 211 4.57 -9.80 -6.84
N GLY A 212 3.99 -9.14 -7.85
CA GLY A 212 4.10 -7.69 -8.00
C GLY A 212 3.35 -6.95 -6.90
N ILE A 213 2.04 -7.10 -6.87
CA ILE A 213 1.15 -6.52 -5.86
C ILE A 213 0.30 -7.62 -5.26
N GLU A 214 0.34 -7.78 -3.94
CA GLU A 214 -0.51 -8.70 -3.20
C GLU A 214 -1.46 -7.93 -2.29
N ALA A 215 -2.75 -8.25 -2.36
CA ALA A 215 -3.77 -7.76 -1.44
C ALA A 215 -4.44 -8.93 -0.74
N ASP A 216 -4.16 -9.04 0.55
CA ASP A 216 -4.73 -10.00 1.46
C ASP A 216 -5.84 -9.36 2.30
N ALA A 217 -6.88 -10.14 2.62
CA ALA A 217 -7.84 -9.80 3.68
C ALA A 217 -7.97 -11.00 4.61
N LEU A 218 -7.44 -10.90 5.83
CA LEU A 218 -7.35 -12.05 6.73
C LEU A 218 -8.31 -11.94 7.92
N GLY A 219 -8.67 -13.09 8.49
CA GLY A 219 -9.60 -13.18 9.62
C GLY A 219 -11.00 -12.64 9.30
N THR A 220 -11.38 -11.54 9.95
CA THR A 220 -12.72 -10.91 9.83
C THR A 220 -12.67 -9.47 9.33
N ASP A 221 -11.51 -9.02 8.85
CA ASP A 221 -11.32 -7.64 8.45
C ASP A 221 -11.92 -7.33 7.08
N VAL A 222 -12.18 -6.03 6.88
CA VAL A 222 -12.63 -5.47 5.62
C VAL A 222 -11.47 -4.70 5.00
N VAL A 223 -11.17 -5.03 3.74
CA VAL A 223 -10.11 -4.38 2.98
C VAL A 223 -10.72 -3.69 1.78
N ASN A 224 -10.54 -2.37 1.70
CA ASN A 224 -10.85 -1.59 0.51
C ASN A 224 -9.54 -1.42 -0.27
N PHE A 225 -9.45 -2.11 -1.40
CA PHE A 225 -8.25 -2.11 -2.22
C PHE A 225 -8.55 -1.42 -3.56
N THR A 226 -7.78 -0.35 -3.82
CA THR A 226 -7.81 0.37 -5.09
C THR A 226 -6.43 0.36 -5.70
N ALA A 227 -6.32 -0.05 -6.96
CA ALA A 227 -5.09 0.01 -7.74
C ALA A 227 -5.39 0.69 -9.08
N THR A 228 -4.89 1.90 -9.27
CA THR A 228 -5.11 2.68 -10.49
C THR A 228 -3.81 3.11 -11.14
N THR A 229 -3.79 3.18 -12.48
CA THR A 229 -2.67 3.78 -13.24
C THR A 229 -1.28 3.19 -12.96
N ASN A 230 -1.20 2.02 -12.34
CA ASN A 230 0.07 1.36 -12.03
C ASN A 230 0.60 0.64 -13.27
N THR A 231 1.92 0.51 -13.36
CA THR A 231 2.60 -0.39 -14.28
C THR A 231 3.09 -1.60 -13.50
N VAL A 232 2.52 -2.79 -13.77
CA VAL A 232 2.86 -4.04 -13.10
C VAL A 232 3.33 -5.05 -14.14
N SER A 233 4.62 -5.37 -14.12
CA SER A 233 5.20 -6.16 -15.21
C SER A 233 6.29 -7.13 -14.79
N ASN A 234 6.41 -8.21 -15.56
CA ASN A 234 7.46 -9.20 -15.42
C ASN A 234 7.52 -9.89 -14.04
N TRP A 235 6.38 -10.15 -13.40
CA TRP A 235 6.30 -10.99 -12.19
C TRP A 235 5.78 -12.39 -12.54
N GLU A 236 5.86 -13.36 -11.62
CA GLU A 236 5.08 -14.59 -11.82
C GLU A 236 3.57 -14.26 -11.75
N TYR A 237 3.19 -13.57 -10.69
CA TYR A 237 1.86 -12.99 -10.53
C TYR A 237 1.96 -11.47 -10.50
N GLY A 238 1.28 -10.79 -11.42
CA GLY A 238 1.22 -9.33 -11.46
C GLY A 238 0.50 -8.79 -10.21
N ILE A 239 -0.81 -9.07 -10.13
CA ILE A 239 -1.65 -8.76 -8.97
C ILE A 239 -2.24 -10.06 -8.41
N TYR A 240 -2.09 -10.30 -7.11
CA TYR A 240 -2.62 -11.45 -6.40
C TYR A 240 -3.62 -10.99 -5.33
N LEU A 241 -4.85 -11.51 -5.39
CA LEU A 241 -5.90 -11.22 -4.41
C LEU A 241 -6.21 -12.48 -3.60
N TYR A 242 -6.22 -12.36 -2.28
CA TYR A 242 -6.59 -13.45 -1.38
C TYR A 242 -7.42 -12.96 -0.20
N LYS A 243 -8.26 -13.85 0.30
CA LYS A 243 -8.96 -13.62 1.55
C LYS A 243 -9.22 -14.90 2.31
N ASP A 244 -9.26 -14.80 3.64
CA ASP A 244 -9.75 -15.87 4.49
C ASP A 244 -11.28 -16.03 4.38
N ALA A 245 -11.77 -17.18 4.83
CA ALA A 245 -13.19 -17.37 5.05
C ALA A 245 -13.70 -16.41 6.15
N GLY A 246 -14.64 -15.54 5.80
CA GLY A 246 -15.20 -14.53 6.71
C GLY A 246 -14.62 -13.13 6.55
N ALA A 247 -13.47 -12.99 5.91
CA ALA A 247 -12.90 -11.70 5.53
C ALA A 247 -13.59 -11.15 4.27
N THR A 248 -13.53 -9.82 4.13
CA THR A 248 -14.08 -9.08 2.98
C THR A 248 -12.96 -8.31 2.29
N LEU A 249 -12.68 -8.63 1.03
CA LEU A 249 -11.79 -7.85 0.16
C LEU A 249 -12.62 -7.15 -0.92
N ASN A 250 -12.80 -5.84 -0.78
CA ASN A 250 -13.45 -4.98 -1.76
C ASN A 250 -12.41 -4.52 -2.79
N ALA A 251 -12.15 -5.35 -3.80
CA ALA A 251 -11.28 -5.04 -4.94
C ALA A 251 -12.11 -4.54 -6.14
N ASN A 252 -12.84 -3.43 -5.92
CA ASN A 252 -13.82 -2.92 -6.88
C ASN A 252 -13.24 -1.92 -7.90
N ILE A 253 -11.98 -1.49 -7.72
CA ILE A 253 -11.32 -0.49 -8.55
C ILE A 253 -9.88 -0.94 -8.79
N ILE A 254 -9.71 -1.82 -9.78
CA ILE A 254 -8.41 -2.11 -10.39
C ILE A 254 -8.51 -1.59 -11.82
N ASP A 255 -8.10 -0.35 -12.09
CA ASP A 255 -8.42 0.32 -13.36
C ASP A 255 -7.23 1.07 -13.95
N CYS A 256 -7.19 1.19 -15.28
CA CYS A 256 -6.16 1.90 -16.03
C CYS A 256 -4.74 1.45 -15.66
N ASN A 257 -4.55 0.21 -15.20
CA ASN A 257 -3.22 -0.33 -14.99
C ASN A 257 -2.67 -0.89 -16.31
N GLN A 258 -1.36 -0.80 -16.47
CA GLN A 258 -0.61 -1.52 -17.49
C GLN A 258 -0.08 -2.81 -16.85
N ILE A 259 -0.68 -3.95 -17.20
CA ILE A 259 -0.36 -5.26 -16.63
C ILE A 259 0.15 -6.14 -17.77
N PHE A 260 1.46 -6.40 -17.82
CA PHE A 260 2.05 -7.11 -18.97
C PHE A 260 3.32 -7.89 -18.62
N GLY A 261 3.56 -8.97 -19.35
CA GLY A 261 4.79 -9.76 -19.22
C GLY A 261 4.83 -10.64 -17.97
N ASN A 262 3.72 -10.73 -17.22
CA ASN A 262 3.64 -11.61 -16.06
C ASN A 262 3.50 -13.07 -16.50
N THR A 263 4.26 -13.98 -15.90
CA THR A 263 4.47 -15.32 -16.47
C THR A 263 3.38 -16.32 -16.13
N ALA A 264 2.64 -16.14 -15.03
CA ALA A 264 1.49 -16.97 -14.66
C ALA A 264 0.17 -16.23 -14.86
N TYR A 265 -0.01 -15.09 -14.18
CA TYR A 265 -1.22 -14.28 -14.28
C TYR A 265 -0.90 -12.79 -14.18
N GLY A 266 -1.60 -11.97 -14.95
CA GLY A 266 -1.65 -10.52 -14.74
C GLY A 266 -2.46 -10.18 -13.50
N LEU A 267 -3.61 -10.85 -13.32
CA LEU A 267 -4.42 -10.77 -12.10
C LEU A 267 -4.96 -12.15 -11.73
N TYR A 268 -4.58 -12.63 -10.55
CA TYR A 268 -5.10 -13.88 -9.98
C TYR A 268 -5.95 -13.58 -8.74
N ASN A 269 -7.24 -13.91 -8.83
CA ASN A 269 -8.21 -13.72 -7.78
C ASN A 269 -8.59 -15.06 -7.13
N SER A 270 -8.05 -15.31 -5.94
CA SER A 270 -8.32 -16.52 -5.15
C SER A 270 -9.46 -16.35 -4.14
N THR A 271 -10.13 -15.19 -4.13
CA THR A 271 -11.11 -14.85 -3.09
C THR A 271 -12.46 -15.56 -3.25
N GLY A 272 -12.79 -16.01 -4.46
CA GLY A 272 -14.12 -16.52 -4.82
C GLY A 272 -15.21 -15.44 -4.92
N VAL A 273 -14.84 -14.16 -4.91
CA VAL A 273 -15.74 -13.01 -5.14
C VAL A 273 -15.19 -12.19 -6.30
N ASP A 274 -16.05 -11.72 -7.19
CA ASP A 274 -15.64 -10.94 -8.36
C ASP A 274 -14.84 -9.69 -7.98
N ALA A 275 -13.65 -9.55 -8.57
CA ALA A 275 -12.88 -8.32 -8.57
C ALA A 275 -13.16 -7.54 -9.86
N ASN A 276 -13.33 -6.23 -9.75
CA ASN A 276 -13.56 -5.36 -10.90
C ASN A 276 -12.22 -4.80 -11.40
N ALA A 277 -11.78 -5.35 -12.54
CA ALA A 277 -10.54 -5.06 -13.24
C ALA A 277 -10.80 -4.52 -14.67
N VAL A 278 -11.89 -3.78 -14.85
CA VAL A 278 -12.23 -3.10 -16.12
C VAL A 278 -11.20 -2.00 -16.42
N GLY A 279 -11.00 -1.70 -17.70
CA GLY A 279 -10.18 -0.56 -18.17
C GLY A 279 -8.66 -0.80 -18.17
N ASN A 280 -8.18 -1.90 -17.60
CA ASN A 280 -6.75 -2.26 -17.65
C ASN A 280 -6.29 -2.67 -19.05
N TRP A 281 -5.02 -2.42 -19.36
CA TRP A 281 -4.34 -2.99 -20.51
C TRP A 281 -3.52 -4.20 -20.09
N TRP A 282 -3.78 -5.33 -20.73
CA TRP A 282 -3.22 -6.64 -20.37
C TRP A 282 -1.98 -7.01 -21.21
N GLY A 283 -1.28 -6.03 -21.78
CA GLY A 283 -0.15 -6.28 -22.69
C GLY A 283 -0.54 -6.64 -24.13
N ALA A 284 -1.83 -6.78 -24.44
CA ALA A 284 -2.31 -7.04 -25.81
C ALA A 284 -3.65 -6.35 -26.08
N GLY A 285 -3.82 -5.82 -27.31
CA GLY A 285 -5.03 -5.06 -27.68
C GLY A 285 -6.30 -5.91 -27.83
N ASN A 286 -6.15 -7.22 -27.98
CA ASN A 286 -7.28 -8.17 -27.99
C ASN A 286 -7.69 -8.65 -26.58
N GLY A 287 -7.08 -8.11 -25.52
CA GLY A 287 -7.48 -8.37 -24.13
C GLY A 287 -6.68 -9.45 -23.41
N PRO A 288 -7.05 -9.76 -22.16
CA PRO A 288 -6.36 -10.75 -21.34
C PRO A 288 -6.60 -12.17 -21.87
N SER A 289 -5.67 -13.08 -21.58
CA SER A 289 -5.86 -14.53 -21.78
C SER A 289 -6.40 -15.20 -20.50
N GLY A 290 -6.32 -16.53 -20.38
CA GLY A 290 -6.88 -17.28 -19.24
C GLY A 290 -8.39 -17.36 -19.36
N ASN A 291 -9.12 -16.68 -18.46
CA ASN A 291 -10.57 -16.52 -18.58
C ASN A 291 -10.98 -15.39 -19.56
N GLY A 292 -10.01 -14.63 -20.07
CA GLY A 292 -10.22 -13.66 -21.12
C GLY A 292 -10.11 -14.25 -22.54
N PRO A 293 -10.65 -13.55 -23.56
CA PRO A 293 -10.67 -14.03 -24.94
C PRO A 293 -9.40 -13.70 -25.75
N GLY A 294 -8.45 -12.95 -25.17
CA GLY A 294 -7.30 -12.37 -25.85
C GLY A 294 -5.99 -13.12 -25.63
N SER A 295 -4.88 -12.45 -25.94
CA SER A 295 -3.52 -13.00 -25.82
C SER A 295 -2.62 -12.23 -24.85
N GLY A 296 -3.17 -11.28 -24.11
CA GLY A 296 -2.48 -10.58 -23.05
C GLY A 296 -2.25 -11.46 -21.83
N ASP A 297 -1.72 -10.87 -20.76
CA ASP A 297 -1.54 -11.51 -19.46
C ASP A 297 -2.85 -12.15 -18.98
N ALA A 298 -2.73 -13.33 -18.37
CA ALA A 298 -3.88 -14.13 -18.01
C ALA A 298 -4.64 -13.53 -16.81
N VAL A 299 -5.96 -13.67 -16.84
CA VAL A 299 -6.83 -13.44 -15.67
C VAL A 299 -7.45 -14.75 -15.19
N SER A 300 -7.59 -14.90 -13.88
CA SER A 300 -8.28 -16.04 -13.27
C SER A 300 -9.80 -15.94 -13.40
N GLU A 301 -10.52 -16.93 -12.85
CA GLU A 301 -11.95 -16.79 -12.59
C GLU A 301 -12.20 -15.65 -11.60
N ASN A 302 -13.44 -15.17 -11.53
CA ASN A 302 -13.88 -14.09 -10.65
C ASN A 302 -13.17 -12.74 -10.92
N VAL A 303 -12.89 -12.44 -12.19
CA VAL A 303 -12.31 -11.16 -12.61
C VAL A 303 -13.20 -10.58 -13.69
N THR A 304 -13.80 -9.42 -13.42
CA THR A 304 -14.50 -8.64 -14.43
C THR A 304 -13.48 -7.73 -15.12
N PHE A 305 -13.12 -8.03 -16.37
CA PHE A 305 -12.06 -7.32 -17.09
C PHE A 305 -12.53 -6.58 -18.35
N ALA A 306 -13.82 -6.70 -18.70
CA ALA A 306 -14.38 -6.12 -19.93
C ALA A 306 -15.26 -4.90 -19.62
N PRO A 307 -15.10 -3.77 -20.34
CA PRO A 307 -14.11 -3.54 -21.40
C PRO A 307 -12.67 -3.45 -20.87
N TRP A 308 -11.70 -3.79 -21.71
CA TRP A 308 -10.25 -3.63 -21.43
C TRP A 308 -9.65 -2.57 -22.36
N GLY A 309 -8.50 -2.02 -21.97
CA GLY A 309 -7.72 -1.12 -22.81
C GLY A 309 -7.10 -1.84 -24.00
N THR A 310 -7.17 -1.25 -25.19
CA THR A 310 -6.58 -1.82 -26.42
C THR A 310 -5.08 -1.50 -26.59
N ASP A 311 -4.55 -0.59 -25.79
CA ASP A 311 -3.15 -0.21 -25.73
C ASP A 311 -2.79 0.30 -24.32
N ALA A 312 -1.51 0.60 -24.10
CA ALA A 312 -0.96 1.05 -22.84
C ALA A 312 -1.48 2.43 -22.36
N SER A 313 -2.19 3.19 -23.20
CA SER A 313 -2.64 4.54 -22.87
C SER A 313 -3.93 4.58 -22.03
N CYS A 314 -4.37 3.44 -21.51
CA CYS A 314 -5.68 3.25 -20.89
C CYS A 314 -6.81 3.65 -21.84
N GLY A 315 -7.14 2.75 -22.76
CA GLY A 315 -8.21 2.94 -23.74
C GLY A 315 -9.60 2.87 -23.11
N GLY A 316 -10.03 3.95 -22.46
CA GLY A 316 -11.39 4.16 -21.98
C GLY A 316 -11.41 5.04 -20.75
N SER A 317 -11.74 6.33 -20.91
CA SER A 317 -12.16 7.17 -19.79
C SER A 317 -13.45 6.58 -19.22
N LEU A 318 -13.30 5.67 -18.27
CA LEU A 318 -14.39 5.23 -17.41
C LEU A 318 -14.21 6.04 -16.13
N SER A 319 -15.07 7.03 -15.96
CA SER A 319 -15.27 7.62 -14.64
C SER A 319 -15.72 6.49 -13.72
N HIS A 320 -14.89 6.16 -12.74
CA HIS A 320 -15.25 5.24 -11.67
C HIS A 320 -15.67 6.01 -10.45
N ASN A 321 -16.76 5.55 -9.83
CA ASN A 321 -17.14 6.02 -8.51
C ASN A 321 -16.12 5.53 -7.50
N PHE A 322 -15.13 6.35 -7.15
CA PHE A 322 -14.24 6.06 -6.03
C PHE A 322 -14.91 6.48 -4.73
N VAL A 323 -14.74 5.66 -3.68
CA VAL A 323 -15.09 6.04 -2.31
C VAL A 323 -13.82 6.52 -1.63
N PHE A 324 -13.70 7.84 -1.41
CA PHE A 324 -12.75 8.33 -0.43
C PHE A 324 -13.24 7.94 0.96
N LEU A 325 -12.35 7.45 1.83
CA LEU A 325 -12.61 7.30 3.25
C LEU A 325 -11.54 8.08 4.00
N ALA A 326 -11.91 9.24 4.50
CA ALA A 326 -11.05 10.07 5.33
C ALA A 326 -11.83 10.59 6.54
N ASP A 327 -11.13 10.92 7.62
CA ASP A 327 -11.74 11.65 8.75
C ASP A 327 -12.12 13.09 8.33
N TYR A 328 -11.46 13.60 7.29
CA TYR A 328 -11.79 14.87 6.69
C TYR A 328 -11.47 14.86 5.20
N VAL A 329 -12.48 15.14 4.37
CA VAL A 329 -12.31 15.40 2.93
C VAL A 329 -12.47 16.90 2.70
N SER A 330 -11.44 17.57 2.16
CA SER A 330 -11.55 18.94 1.69
C SER A 330 -11.25 19.01 0.20
N ILE A 331 -12.19 19.54 -0.56
CA ILE A 331 -11.99 19.79 -1.98
C ILE A 331 -11.74 21.29 -2.13
N GLU A 332 -10.45 21.62 -2.30
CA GLU A 332 -10.00 22.99 -2.49
C GLU A 332 -10.43 23.54 -3.85
N ARG A 333 -10.63 24.86 -3.91
CA ARG A 333 -11.00 25.58 -5.14
C ARG A 333 -10.13 25.20 -6.35
N SER A 334 -8.82 25.04 -6.16
CA SER A 334 -7.86 24.75 -7.23
C SER A 334 -7.92 23.30 -7.76
N LYS A 335 -8.69 22.43 -7.10
CA LYS A 335 -8.79 20.99 -7.37
C LYS A 335 -10.21 20.56 -7.80
N GLN A 336 -11.09 21.54 -8.03
CA GLN A 336 -12.45 21.30 -8.49
C GLN A 336 -12.44 21.23 -10.01
N ILE A 337 -12.17 20.03 -10.52
CA ILE A 337 -12.50 19.64 -11.88
C ILE A 337 -13.79 18.81 -11.83
N PRO A 338 -14.63 18.80 -12.88
CA PRO A 338 -15.75 17.88 -12.98
C PRO A 338 -15.26 16.46 -12.67
N SER A 339 -15.85 15.85 -11.65
CA SER A 339 -15.47 14.53 -11.13
C SER A 339 -16.73 13.72 -10.86
N GLN A 340 -16.61 12.41 -10.99
CA GLN A 340 -17.69 11.45 -10.73
C GLN A 340 -17.27 10.53 -9.58
N GLY A 341 -18.18 10.25 -8.65
CA GLY A 341 -18.00 9.25 -7.59
C GLY A 341 -18.68 9.52 -6.27
N ASP A 342 -18.74 8.53 -5.38
CA ASP A 342 -19.37 8.68 -4.07
C ASP A 342 -18.32 9.06 -3.02
N ILE A 343 -18.36 10.25 -2.41
CA ILE A 343 -17.40 10.63 -1.36
C ILE A 343 -17.92 10.23 0.01
N HIS A 344 -17.19 9.39 0.73
CA HIS A 344 -17.50 9.06 2.12
C HIS A 344 -16.51 9.72 3.11
N SER A 345 -16.97 10.05 4.30
CA SER A 345 -16.12 10.60 5.37
C SER A 345 -16.54 10.08 6.73
N ASN A 346 -15.56 9.60 7.50
CA ASN A 346 -15.77 9.22 8.90
C ASN A 346 -15.81 10.43 9.83
N GLY A 347 -15.49 11.63 9.33
CA GLY A 347 -15.69 12.90 10.01
C GLY A 347 -16.45 13.88 9.14
N LYS A 348 -15.80 14.82 8.45
CA LYS A 348 -16.51 15.86 7.66
C LYS A 348 -16.11 15.91 6.18
N ILE A 349 -16.95 16.50 5.33
CA ILE A 349 -16.67 16.81 3.92
C ILE A 349 -16.86 18.32 3.72
N ASP A 350 -15.84 19.03 3.23
CA ASP A 350 -15.91 20.45 2.90
C ASP A 350 -15.49 20.70 1.45
N PHE A 351 -16.45 21.00 0.58
CA PHE A 351 -16.19 21.65 -0.70
C PHE A 351 -16.01 23.15 -0.42
N LEU A 352 -14.82 23.68 -0.63
CA LEU A 352 -14.60 25.12 -0.51
C LEU A 352 -15.27 25.88 -1.66
N ARG A 353 -15.42 27.20 -1.55
CA ARG A 353 -15.96 28.03 -2.65
C ARG A 353 -15.26 27.67 -3.95
N GLY A 354 -16.05 27.31 -4.96
CA GLY A 354 -15.54 26.86 -6.23
C GLY A 354 -15.62 27.85 -7.36
N ASP A 355 -15.12 27.41 -8.51
CA ASP A 355 -15.59 27.90 -9.81
C ASP A 355 -16.76 26.97 -10.25
N PRO A 356 -17.67 27.40 -11.15
CA PRO A 356 -18.84 26.61 -11.53
C PRO A 356 -18.48 25.19 -11.99
N THR A 357 -18.70 24.22 -11.11
CA THR A 357 -18.39 22.80 -11.34
C THR A 357 -19.51 21.92 -10.82
N VAL A 358 -19.74 20.80 -11.51
CA VAL A 358 -20.66 19.75 -11.10
C VAL A 358 -19.85 18.57 -10.62
N PHE A 359 -20.10 18.17 -9.38
CA PHE A 359 -19.69 16.89 -8.85
C PHE A 359 -20.85 15.90 -9.04
N GLU A 360 -20.63 14.81 -9.77
CA GLU A 360 -21.66 13.81 -10.01
C GLU A 360 -21.44 12.62 -9.05
N GLY A 361 -22.33 12.42 -8.09
CA GLY A 361 -22.23 11.32 -7.12
C GLY A 361 -22.68 11.68 -5.70
N ASN A 362 -22.81 10.67 -4.86
CA ASN A 362 -23.34 10.81 -3.51
C ASN A 362 -22.27 11.26 -2.52
N LEU A 363 -22.68 12.00 -1.50
CA LEU A 363 -21.81 12.39 -0.38
C LEU A 363 -22.35 11.75 0.89
N THR A 364 -21.52 10.99 1.60
CA THR A 364 -21.88 10.40 2.91
C THR A 364 -20.89 10.84 3.98
N ALA A 365 -21.35 11.41 5.09
CA ALA A 365 -20.46 11.74 6.21
C ALA A 365 -21.08 11.41 7.57
N VAL A 366 -20.26 10.98 8.53
CA VAL A 366 -20.68 10.86 9.93
C VAL A 366 -20.90 12.25 10.55
N GLY A 367 -20.00 13.18 10.27
CA GLY A 367 -20.07 14.58 10.66
C GLY A 367 -20.56 15.47 9.51
N LYS A 368 -20.22 16.76 9.55
CA LYS A 368 -20.79 17.80 8.68
C LYS A 368 -20.41 17.63 7.20
N ILE A 369 -21.34 17.94 6.30
CA ILE A 369 -21.05 18.20 4.87
C ILE A 369 -21.27 19.70 4.61
N THR A 370 -20.23 20.40 4.13
CA THR A 370 -20.33 21.81 3.68
C THR A 370 -20.09 21.87 2.17
N ILE A 371 -21.05 22.43 1.44
CA ILE A 371 -20.92 22.75 0.01
C ILE A 371 -20.79 24.27 -0.12
N GLY A 372 -19.58 24.72 -0.44
CA GLY A 372 -19.27 26.13 -0.67
C GLY A 372 -19.95 26.66 -1.94
N LYS A 373 -20.05 27.99 -2.05
CA LYS A 373 -20.65 28.65 -3.21
C LYS A 373 -20.05 28.18 -4.53
N GLU A 374 -20.86 28.21 -5.59
CA GLU A 374 -20.47 27.92 -6.97
C GLU A 374 -20.12 26.43 -7.24
N ASN A 375 -20.34 25.53 -6.28
CA ASN A 375 -20.32 24.08 -6.48
C ASN A 375 -21.74 23.53 -6.64
N THR A 376 -21.92 22.60 -7.57
CA THR A 376 -23.16 21.82 -7.73
C THR A 376 -22.87 20.36 -7.40
N ILE A 377 -23.74 19.73 -6.61
CA ILE A 377 -23.73 18.28 -6.40
C ILE A 377 -24.91 17.69 -7.15
N ASP A 378 -24.62 16.82 -8.12
CA ASP A 378 -25.60 16.00 -8.82
C ASP A 378 -25.60 14.58 -8.21
N GLY A 379 -26.28 14.46 -7.08
CA GLY A 379 -26.33 13.26 -6.24
C GLY A 379 -26.95 13.52 -4.87
N TYR A 380 -27.02 12.49 -4.01
CA TYR A 380 -27.56 12.62 -2.67
C TYR A 380 -26.47 12.98 -1.65
N ALA A 381 -26.69 14.00 -0.82
CA ALA A 381 -25.84 14.29 0.33
C ALA A 381 -26.52 13.80 1.63
N HIS A 382 -25.94 12.77 2.25
CA HIS A 382 -26.38 12.20 3.51
C HIS A 382 -25.34 12.44 4.61
N SER A 383 -25.77 12.96 5.75
CA SER A 383 -24.92 13.21 6.90
C SER A 383 -25.63 12.82 8.18
N ALA A 384 -24.93 12.15 9.11
CA ALA A 384 -25.43 11.99 10.49
C ALA A 384 -25.27 13.28 11.32
N GLY A 385 -24.57 14.29 10.78
CA GLY A 385 -24.48 15.66 11.28
C GLY A 385 -25.38 16.63 10.48
N ILE A 386 -24.80 17.75 10.00
CA ILE A 386 -25.51 18.79 9.24
C ILE A 386 -25.00 18.82 7.80
N VAL A 387 -25.92 18.94 6.83
CA VAL A 387 -25.60 19.33 5.44
C VAL A 387 -25.85 20.83 5.28
N SER A 388 -24.82 21.60 4.91
CA SER A 388 -24.90 23.05 4.69
C SER A 388 -24.53 23.38 3.24
N VAL A 389 -25.45 24.04 2.52
CA VAL A 389 -25.21 24.56 1.17
C VAL A 389 -25.14 26.07 1.24
N HIS A 390 -24.01 26.64 0.84
CA HIS A 390 -23.84 28.09 0.76
C HIS A 390 -24.19 28.58 -0.65
N PRO A 391 -25.25 29.37 -0.83
CA PRO A 391 -25.65 29.89 -2.13
C PRO A 391 -24.69 30.96 -2.64
#